data_AF-A0A6A7ZJ31-F1
#
_entry.id   AF-A0A6A7ZJ31-F1
#
_cell.length_a   1.000
_cell.length_b   1.000
_cell.length_c   1.000
_cell.angle_alpha   90.00
_cell.angle_beta   90.00
_cell.angle_gamma   90.00
#
_symmetry.space_group_name_H-M   'P 1'
#
loop_
_entity.id
_entity.type
_entity.pdbx_description
1 polymer ?
#
loop_
_entity_poly.entity_id
_entity_poly.type
_entity_poly.pdbx_seq_one_letter_code
_entity_poly.pdbx_strand_id
1 'polypeptide(L)'
;MCRIPGVLCFRKMSIVAVKVLSTVNAAYGTTLSAEQLASKISDPASAVSFDRSAFSFFSEADESLQISFLDEMHVDPTAAFDLGRKFSVLAGYPLPLARAA
;
A
#
# COMPACT_ATOMS: atom_id res chain seq x y z
N MET A 1 -17.51 17.84 -30.90
CA MET A 1 -16.21 17.24 -31.30
C MET A 1 -15.46 16.86 -30.03
N CYS A 2 -15.63 15.62 -29.56
CA CYS A 2 -14.96 15.10 -28.37
C CYS A 2 -13.70 14.36 -28.81
N ARG A 3 -12.53 14.80 -28.34
CA ARG A 3 -11.23 14.18 -28.65
C ARG A 3 -10.46 13.94 -27.35
N ILE A 4 -10.72 12.80 -26.72
CA ILE A 4 -9.74 12.15 -25.83
C ILE A 4 -9.76 10.65 -26.21
N PRO A 5 -8.71 10.14 -26.89
CA PRO A 5 -8.63 8.74 -27.28
C PRO A 5 -7.91 7.91 -26.20
N GLY A 6 -8.53 6.79 -25.81
CA GLY A 6 -8.01 5.79 -24.86
C GLY A 6 -9.00 5.56 -23.70
N VAL A 7 -9.94 4.62 -23.75
CA VAL A 7 -9.73 3.17 -23.56
C VAL A 7 -8.78 2.97 -22.37
N LEU A 8 -9.16 2.51 -21.18
CA LEU A 8 -10.24 1.62 -20.74
C LEU A 8 -10.22 1.66 -19.20
N CYS A 9 -11.38 1.49 -18.55
CA CYS A 9 -11.51 1.25 -17.10
C CYS A 9 -10.89 2.31 -16.16
N PHE A 10 -11.64 3.38 -15.87
CA PHE A 10 -11.71 3.82 -14.47
C PHE A 10 -12.31 2.64 -13.69
N ARG A 11 -11.50 1.61 -13.40
CA ARG A 11 -11.75 0.82 -12.19
C ARG A 11 -11.90 1.87 -11.12
N LYS A 12 -13.01 1.81 -10.41
CA LYS A 12 -13.32 2.66 -9.29
C LYS A 12 -12.20 2.47 -8.27
N MET A 13 -11.08 3.19 -8.43
CA MET A 13 -10.06 3.29 -7.41
C MET A 13 -10.80 3.87 -6.22
N SER A 14 -10.95 3.06 -5.18
CA SER A 14 -11.63 3.54 -3.99
C SER A 14 -10.90 4.77 -3.47
N ILE A 15 -11.65 5.66 -2.82
CA ILE A 15 -11.09 6.82 -2.13
C ILE A 15 -9.93 6.42 -1.23
N VAL A 16 -9.96 5.17 -0.73
CA VAL A 16 -8.89 4.52 0.01
C VAL A 16 -7.60 4.42 -0.81
N ALA A 17 -7.62 3.74 -1.95
CA ALA A 17 -6.44 3.55 -2.79
C ALA A 17 -5.84 4.88 -3.25
N VAL A 18 -6.68 5.85 -3.63
CA VAL A 18 -6.23 7.19 -4.01
C VAL A 18 -5.55 7.90 -2.84
N LYS A 19 -6.11 7.83 -1.64
CA LYS A 19 -5.56 8.49 -0.46
C LYS A 19 -4.24 7.86 -0.04
N VAL A 20 -4.19 6.53 0.02
CA VAL A 20 -2.97 5.77 0.29
C VAL A 20 -1.88 6.10 -0.72
N LEU A 21 -2.18 6.01 -2.02
CA LEU A 21 -1.20 6.32 -3.06
C LEU A 21 -0.72 7.76 -3.00
N SER A 22 -1.63 8.72 -2.77
CA SER A 22 -1.26 10.14 -2.67
C SER A 22 -0.30 10.38 -1.51
N THR A 23 -0.52 9.76 -0.35
CA THR A 23 0.37 9.86 0.81
C THR A 23 1.73 9.22 0.53
N VAL A 24 1.76 7.96 0.08
CA VAL A 24 3.00 7.22 -0.20
C VAL A 24 3.84 7.90 -1.29
N ASN A 25 3.18 8.37 -2.35
CA ASN A 25 3.82 9.09 -3.44
C ASN A 25 4.30 10.48 -3.02
N ALA A 26 3.59 11.17 -2.13
CA ALA A 26 4.03 12.45 -1.59
C ALA A 26 5.25 12.31 -0.65
N ALA A 27 5.29 11.27 0.18
CA ALA A 27 6.37 11.07 1.14
C ALA A 27 7.73 10.76 0.50
N TYR A 28 7.72 9.96 -0.57
CA TYR A 28 8.95 9.56 -1.26
C TYR A 28 9.11 10.16 -2.67
N GLY A 29 8.19 11.03 -3.09
CA GLY A 29 8.18 11.60 -4.45
C GLY A 29 8.05 10.55 -5.55
N THR A 30 7.45 9.39 -5.24
CA THR A 30 7.30 8.29 -6.19
C THR A 30 6.00 8.43 -7.00
N THR A 31 5.90 7.70 -8.10
CA THR A 31 4.64 7.56 -8.85
C THR A 31 4.30 6.08 -8.96
N LEU A 32 3.99 5.47 -7.82
CA LEU A 32 3.53 4.09 -7.78
C LEU A 32 2.02 4.02 -8.02
N SER A 33 1.61 2.98 -8.72
CA SER A 33 0.20 2.59 -8.87
C SER A 33 -0.22 1.63 -7.75
N ALA A 34 -1.53 1.51 -7.49
CA ALA A 34 -2.05 0.65 -6.42
C ALA A 34 -1.59 -0.79 -6.58
N GLU A 35 -1.61 -1.30 -7.81
CA GLU A 35 -1.11 -2.62 -8.18
C GLU A 35 0.38 -2.80 -7.89
N GLN A 36 1.22 -1.80 -8.16
CA GLN A 36 2.65 -1.88 -7.84
C GLN A 36 2.88 -1.88 -6.33
N LEU A 37 2.12 -1.07 -5.59
CA LEU A 37 2.18 -1.05 -4.13
C LEU A 37 1.67 -2.38 -3.56
N ALA A 38 0.56 -2.91 -4.07
CA ALA A 38 -0.03 -4.19 -3.71
C ALA A 38 0.95 -5.35 -3.96
N SER A 39 1.60 -5.39 -5.13
CA SER A 39 2.64 -6.39 -5.42
C SER A 39 3.81 -6.28 -4.44
N LYS A 40 4.22 -5.07 -4.06
CA LYS A 40 5.29 -4.88 -3.06
C LYS A 40 4.87 -5.34 -1.67
N ILE A 41 3.65 -5.02 -1.22
CA ILE A 41 3.20 -5.41 0.13
C ILE A 41 2.75 -6.87 0.23
N SER A 42 2.41 -7.51 -0.89
CA SER A 42 2.10 -8.94 -0.97
C SER A 42 3.37 -9.79 -1.06
N ASP A 43 4.47 -9.21 -1.54
CA ASP A 43 5.74 -9.91 -1.69
C ASP A 43 6.59 -9.83 -0.41
N PRO A 44 6.88 -10.97 0.25
CA PRO A 44 7.67 -10.98 1.48
C PRO A 44 9.14 -10.59 1.27
N ALA A 45 9.66 -10.61 0.02
CA ALA A 45 11.02 -10.14 -0.28
C ALA A 45 11.13 -8.61 -0.27
N SER A 46 10.01 -7.88 -0.36
CA SER A 46 9.99 -6.42 -0.13
C SER A 46 10.29 -6.06 1.32
N ALA A 47 10.01 -6.95 2.28
CA ALA A 47 10.46 -6.82 3.68
C ALA A 47 11.99 -6.88 3.78
N VAL A 48 12.56 -7.84 3.04
CA VAL A 48 14.00 -8.13 3.04
C VAL A 48 14.77 -7.00 2.36
N SER A 49 14.21 -6.44 1.30
CA SER A 49 14.78 -5.32 0.54
C SER A 49 14.54 -3.96 1.19
N PHE A 50 13.79 -3.91 2.30
CA PHE A 50 13.35 -2.68 2.97
C PHE A 50 12.79 -1.64 1.99
N ASP A 51 11.74 -2.03 1.26
CA ASP A 51 11.11 -1.18 0.27
C ASP A 51 10.45 0.03 0.97
N ARG A 52 11.03 1.23 0.76
CA ARG A 52 10.55 2.48 1.39
C ARG A 52 9.08 2.77 1.10
N SER A 53 8.61 2.42 -0.09
CA SER A 53 7.21 2.61 -0.47
C SER A 53 6.26 1.68 0.29
N ALA A 54 6.67 0.42 0.51
CA ALA A 54 5.91 -0.49 1.37
C ALA A 54 5.91 0.01 2.81
N PHE A 55 7.04 0.50 3.31
CA PHE A 55 7.12 1.11 4.63
C PHE A 55 6.20 2.34 4.80
N SER A 56 6.17 3.26 3.83
CA SER A 56 5.24 4.41 3.86
C SER A 56 3.79 3.96 3.92
N PHE A 57 3.43 2.89 3.22
CA PHE A 57 2.08 2.33 3.30
C PHE A 57 1.74 1.92 4.73
N PHE A 58 2.62 1.15 5.39
CA PHE A 58 2.34 0.70 6.76
C PHE A 58 2.42 1.81 7.80
N SER A 59 3.25 2.84 7.59
CA SER A 59 3.48 3.91 8.57
C SER A 59 2.59 5.14 8.39
N GLU A 60 2.18 5.47 7.16
CA GLU A 60 1.42 6.70 6.88
C GLU A 60 -0.05 6.45 6.55
N ALA A 61 -0.42 5.26 6.08
CA ALA A 61 -1.83 4.93 5.93
C ALA A 61 -2.41 4.46 7.26
N ASP A 62 -3.65 4.85 7.55
CA ASP A 62 -4.40 4.31 8.70
C ASP A 62 -4.66 2.81 8.54
N GLU A 63 -4.72 2.08 9.66
CA GLU A 63 -5.03 0.64 9.70
C GLU A 63 -6.29 0.29 8.88
N SER A 64 -7.39 1.02 9.06
CA SER A 64 -8.63 0.76 8.32
C SER A 64 -8.49 0.98 6.81
N LEU A 65 -7.65 1.95 6.39
CA LEU A 65 -7.33 2.19 4.99
C LEU A 65 -6.44 1.08 4.44
N GLN A 66 -5.47 0.61 5.23
CA GLN A 66 -4.62 -0.51 4.85
C GLN A 66 -5.44 -1.78 4.65
N ILE A 67 -6.31 -2.14 5.60
CA ILE A 67 -7.19 -3.33 5.49
C ILE A 67 -8.11 -3.21 4.26
N SER A 68 -8.74 -2.05 4.05
CA SER A 68 -9.60 -1.81 2.88
C SER A 68 -8.82 -1.89 1.57
N PHE A 69 -7.55 -1.46 1.56
CA PHE A 69 -6.69 -1.56 0.39
C PHE A 69 -6.27 -3.00 0.09
N LEU A 70 -5.99 -3.79 1.13
CA LEU A 70 -5.66 -5.21 0.99
C LEU A 70 -6.86 -6.00 0.42
N ASP A 71 -8.07 -5.71 0.91
CA ASP A 71 -9.31 -6.28 0.39
C ASP A 71 -9.55 -5.91 -1.08
N GLU A 72 -9.43 -4.62 -1.42
CA GLU A 72 -9.62 -4.11 -2.78
C GLU A 72 -8.60 -4.68 -3.78
N MET A 73 -7.35 -4.86 -3.34
CA MET A 73 -6.26 -5.37 -4.17
C MET A 73 -6.11 -6.89 -4.11
N HIS A 74 -6.99 -7.58 -3.38
CA HIS A 74 -6.92 -9.03 -3.13
C HIS A 74 -5.55 -9.49 -2.63
N VAL A 75 -4.92 -8.69 -1.78
CA VAL A 75 -3.65 -9.04 -1.13
C VAL A 75 -3.94 -9.92 0.06
N ASP A 76 -3.13 -10.95 0.27
CA ASP A 76 -3.26 -11.81 1.44
C ASP A 76 -3.00 -10.97 2.72
N PRO A 77 -4.00 -10.85 3.61
CA PRO A 77 -3.86 -10.02 4.80
C PRO A 77 -2.78 -10.57 5.72
N THR A 78 -2.60 -11.89 5.78
CA THR A 78 -1.56 -12.53 6.61
C THR A 78 -0.17 -12.11 6.16
N ALA A 79 0.10 -12.13 4.85
CA ALA A 79 1.36 -11.67 4.27
C ALA A 79 1.62 -10.20 4.60
N ALA A 80 0.60 -9.34 4.48
CA ALA A 80 0.70 -7.92 4.81
C ALA A 80 0.91 -7.68 6.32
N PHE A 81 0.28 -8.47 7.19
CA PHE A 81 0.51 -8.41 8.63
C PHE A 81 1.92 -8.84 9.00
N ASP A 82 2.42 -9.95 8.45
CA ASP A 82 3.80 -10.42 8.68
C ASP A 82 4.82 -9.38 8.22
N LEU A 83 4.56 -8.76 7.06
CA LEU A 83 5.35 -7.67 6.51
C LEU A 83 5.32 -6.43 7.41
N GLY A 84 4.13 -6.01 7.85
CA GLY A 84 3.95 -4.91 8.79
C GLY A 84 4.67 -5.14 10.12
N ARG A 85 4.66 -6.38 10.65
CA ARG A 85 5.42 -6.74 11.86
C ARG A 85 6.92 -6.64 11.65
N LYS A 86 7.45 -7.11 10.52
CA LYS A 86 8.87 -6.96 10.17
C LYS A 86 9.26 -5.49 10.10
N PHE A 87 8.45 -4.67 9.43
CA PHE A 87 8.69 -3.23 9.37
C PHE A 87 8.62 -2.56 10.74
N SER A 88 7.72 -3.01 11.61
CA SER A 88 7.62 -2.49 12.99
C SER A 88 8.88 -2.79 13.81
N VAL A 89 9.44 -4.00 13.67
CA VAL A 89 10.71 -4.36 14.30
C VAL A 89 11.87 -3.53 13.73
N LEU A 90 11.90 -3.31 12.42
CA LEU A 90 12.95 -2.54 11.76
C LEU A 90 12.87 -1.04 12.06
N ALA A 91 11.67 -0.49 12.20
CA ALA A 91 11.45 0.91 12.52
C ALA A 91 11.62 1.22 14.02
N GLY A 92 11.55 0.19 14.87
CA GLY A 92 11.68 0.33 16.32
C GLY A 92 10.42 0.86 17.00
N TYR A 93 9.27 0.89 16.31
CA TYR A 93 7.98 1.29 16.88
C TYR A 93 6.82 0.45 16.31
N PRO A 94 5.72 0.26 17.07
CA PRO A 94 4.54 -0.48 16.62
C PRO A 94 3.86 0.25 15.45
N LEU A 95 3.76 -0.43 14.30
CA LEU A 95 3.00 0.09 13.15
C LEU A 95 1.49 -0.18 13.32
N PRO A 96 0.61 0.70 12.79
CA PRO A 96 -0.84 0.59 12.89
C PRO A 96 -1.34 -0.82 12.55
N LEU A 97 -0.99 -1.33 11.37
CA LEU A 97 -1.42 -2.66 10.94
C LEU A 97 -0.78 -3.78 11.76
N ALA A 98 0.48 -3.64 12.17
CA ALA A 98 1.14 -4.65 13.00
C ALA A 98 0.52 -4.80 14.40
N ARG A 99 -0.20 -3.78 14.87
CA ARG A 99 -0.89 -3.76 16.17
C ARG A 99 -2.31 -4.35 16.09
N ALA A 100 -2.89 -4.45 14.89
CA ALA A 100 -4.26 -4.92 14.69
C ALA A 100 -4.41 -6.45 14.66
N ALA A 101 -3.30 -7.19 14.53
CA ALA A 101 -3.25 -8.65 14.45
C ALA A 101 -2.97 -9.33 15.80
#